data_AF-A0A932FWK4-F1
#
_entry.id   AF-A0A932FWK4-F1
#
_cell.length_a   1.000
_cell.length_b   1.000
_cell.length_c   1.000
_cell.angle_alpha   90.00
_cell.angle_beta   90.00
_cell.angle_gamma   90.00
#
_symmetry.space_group_name_H-M   'P 1'
#
loop_
_entity.id
_entity.type
_entity.pdbx_description
1 polymer ?
#
loop_
_entity_poly.entity_id
_entity_poly.type
_entity_poly.pdbx_seq_one_letter_code
_entity_poly.pdbx_strand_id
1 'polypeptide(L)' 'MEAELYNYDTFRKHMATGAMRFQGGPTVGQLAPDFDLPTVEGGQFRLSAHHGQRPVLLEFGSIT' A
#
# COMPACT_ATOMS: atom_id res chain seq x y z
N MET A 1 -13.33 18.06 -16.75
CA MET A 1 -12.02 17.51 -16.40
C MET A 1 -11.88 17.63 -14.90
N GLU A 2 -12.11 16.53 -14.20
CA GLU A 2 -11.94 16.44 -12.75
C GLU A 2 -10.44 16.30 -12.52
N ALA A 3 -9.83 17.27 -11.82
CA ALA A 3 -8.41 17.21 -11.50
C ALA A 3 -8.21 16.07 -10.49
N GLU A 4 -7.48 15.03 -10.87
CA GLU A 4 -7.12 13.95 -9.95
C GLU A 4 -6.42 14.57 -8.73
N LEU A 5 -7.02 14.36 -7.55
CA LEU A 5 -6.48 14.85 -6.28
C LEU A 5 -5.14 14.16 -6.03
N TYR A 6 -4.05 14.88 -6.29
CA TYR A 6 -2.72 14.51 -5.84
C TYR A 6 -2.76 14.31 -4.32
N ASN A 7 -2.13 13.24 -3.82
CA ASN A 7 -2.17 12.85 -2.40
C ASN A 7 -1.66 13.93 -1.42
N TYR A 8 -1.15 15.06 -1.91
CA TYR A 8 -0.62 16.16 -1.11
C TYR A 8 -1.03 17.50 -1.72
N ASP A 9 -1.41 18.48 -0.89
CA ASP A 9 -1.61 19.85 -1.35
C ASP A 9 -0.29 20.49 -1.86
N THR A 10 0.86 20.05 -1.35
CA THR A 10 2.20 20.42 -1.84
C THR A 10 3.23 19.39 -1.37
N PHE A 11 4.05 18.86 -2.28
CA PHE A 11 5.22 18.04 -1.89
C PHE A 11 6.42 18.93 -1.56
N ARG A 12 6.96 18.81 -0.33
CA ARG A 12 8.25 19.41 0.04
C ARG A 12 9.22 18.32 0.50
N LYS A 13 10.46 18.34 0.02
CA LYS A 13 11.49 17.33 0.33
C LYS A 13 11.68 17.07 1.84
N HIS A 14 11.54 18.09 2.69
CA HIS A 14 11.64 17.96 4.14
C HIS A 14 10.40 17.35 4.82
N MET A 15 9.26 17.26 4.13
CA MET A 15 8.09 16.53 4.63
C MET A 15 8.31 15.02 4.52
N ALA A 16 9.06 14.59 3.50
CA ALA A 16 9.45 13.19 3.35
C ALA A 16 10.47 12.74 4.43
N THR A 17 11.28 13.64 5.01
CA THR A 17 12.36 13.23 5.94
C THR A 17 11.86 12.61 7.24
N GLY A 18 10.65 12.95 7.71
CA GLY A 18 10.01 12.26 8.84
C GLY A 18 9.45 10.89 8.47
N ALA A 19 8.90 10.77 7.25
CA ALA A 19 8.33 9.54 6.69
C ALA A 19 9.39 8.56 6.16
N MET A 20 10.62 9.02 5.88
CA MET A 20 11.75 8.20 5.44
C MET A 20 12.36 7.33 6.54
N ARG A 21 11.86 7.41 7.78
CA ARG A 21 12.08 6.36 8.80
C ARG A 21 11.21 5.14 8.47
N PHE A 22 11.48 4.52 7.33
CA PHE A 22 10.96 3.18 7.06
C PHE A 22 11.58 2.24 8.10
N GLN A 23 10.78 1.85 9.09
CA GLN A 23 11.03 0.60 9.77
C GLN A 23 10.98 -0.46 8.68
N GLY A 24 12.07 -1.23 8.49
CA GLY A 24 12.19 -2.15 7.37
C GLY A 24 10.96 -3.07 7.23
N GLY A 25 10.68 -3.51 6.01
CA GLY A 25 9.64 -4.50 5.77
C GLY A 25 10.01 -5.89 6.31
N PRO A 26 9.04 -6.82 6.33
CA PRO A 26 9.34 -8.22 6.63
C PRO A 26 10.37 -8.78 5.65
N THR A 27 11.22 -9.66 6.16
CA THR A 27 12.20 -10.38 5.35
C THR A 27 11.56 -11.58 4.63
N VAL A 28 12.21 -12.08 3.59
CA VAL A 28 11.73 -13.26 2.84
C VAL A 28 11.55 -14.44 3.79
N GLY A 29 10.38 -15.08 3.70
CA GLY A 29 10.01 -16.22 4.56
C GLY A 29 9.31 -15.81 5.86
N GLN A 30 9.32 -14.53 6.24
CA GLN A 30 8.46 -14.04 7.31
C GLN A 30 7.02 -13.86 6.81
N LEU A 31 6.07 -13.98 7.73
CA LEU A 31 4.66 -13.72 7.43
C LEU A 31 4.50 -12.26 6.97
N ALA A 32 3.84 -12.05 5.84
CA ALA A 32 3.49 -10.72 5.38
C ALA A 32 2.52 -10.05 6.38
N PRO A 33 2.62 -8.73 6.61
CA PRO A 33 1.73 -8.02 7.53
C PRO A 33 0.30 -8.07 6.98
N ASP A 34 -0.67 -8.31 7.84
CA ASP A 34 -2.07 -8.28 7.42
C ASP A 34 -2.45 -6.85 7.02
N PHE A 35 -3.27 -6.75 5.99
CA PHE A 35 -3.82 -5.49 5.51
C PHE A 35 -5.25 -5.69 5.02
N ASP A 36 -5.99 -4.59 5.04
CA ASP A 36 -7.37 -4.51 4.61
C ASP A 36 -7.48 -3.34 3.63
N LEU A 37 -7.94 -3.60 2.40
CA LEU A 37 -8.01 -2.62 1.33
C LEU A 37 -9.33 -2.74 0.57
N PRO A 38 -9.93 -1.61 0.14
CA PRO A 38 -11.07 -1.65 -0.74
C PRO A 38 -10.69 -2.20 -2.12
N THR A 39 -11.58 -2.94 -2.75
CA THR A 39 -11.43 -3.34 -4.16
C THR A 39 -12.02 -2.28 -5.08
N VAL A 40 -11.56 -2.24 -6.34
CA VAL A 40 -12.09 -1.31 -7.36
C VAL A 40 -13.56 -1.54 -7.70
N GLU A 41 -14.09 -2.71 -7.35
CA GLU A 41 -15.49 -3.11 -7.53
C GLU A 41 -16.37 -2.75 -6.31
N GLY A 42 -15.80 -2.08 -5.30
CA GLY A 42 -16.52 -1.68 -4.08
C GLY A 42 -16.55 -2.76 -2.98
N GLY A 43 -15.75 -3.82 -3.11
CA GLY A 43 -15.58 -4.86 -2.11
C GLY A 43 -14.47 -4.55 -1.10
N GLN A 44 -14.12 -5.56 -0.31
CA GLN A 44 -13.00 -5.52 0.64
C GLN A 44 -12.09 -6.71 0.40
N PHE A 45 -10.79 -6.47 0.46
CA PHE A 45 -9.74 -7.48 0.41
C PHE A 45 -8.99 -7.50 1.73
N ARG A 46 -8.88 -8.66 2.35
CA ARG A 46 -8.06 -8.89 3.54
C ARG A 46 -7.04 -9.99 3.29
N LEU A 47 -5.75 -9.70 3.47
CA LEU A 47 -4.69 -10.65 3.15
C LEU A 47 -4.84 -11.97 3.92
N SER A 48 -5.15 -11.90 5.22
CA SER A 48 -5.31 -13.09 6.06
C SER A 48 -6.42 -14.04 5.61
N ALA A 49 -7.43 -13.56 4.87
CA ALA A 49 -8.47 -14.41 4.31
C ALA A 49 -7.98 -15.32 3.16
N HIS A 50 -6.81 -15.04 2.58
CA HIS A 50 -6.23 -15.79 1.46
C HIS A 50 -5.04 -16.68 1.86
N HIS A 51 -4.59 -16.60 3.13
CA HIS A 51 -3.49 -17.42 3.64
C HIS A 51 -3.75 -18.92 3.42
N GLY A 52 -2.76 -19.61 2.84
CA GLY A 52 -2.82 -21.05 2.58
C GLY A 52 -3.80 -21.49 1.47
N GLN A 53 -4.56 -20.56 0.88
CA GLN A 53 -5.50 -20.87 -0.19
C GLN A 53 -4.86 -20.67 -1.56
N ARG A 54 -4.26 -19.49 -1.80
CA ARG A 54 -3.61 -19.13 -3.06
C ARG A 54 -2.48 -18.11 -2.82
N PRO A 55 -1.42 -18.09 -3.65
CA PRO A 55 -0.43 -17.03 -3.62
C PRO A 55 -1.09 -15.67 -3.92
N VAL A 56 -0.65 -14.63 -3.22
CA VAL A 56 -1.05 -13.24 -3.45
C VAL A 56 0.16 -12.46 -3.97
N LEU A 57 0.00 -11.79 -5.11
CA LEU A 57 1.00 -10.90 -5.69
C LEU A 57 0.62 -9.45 -5.37
N LEU A 58 1.58 -8.65 -4.88
CA LEU A 58 1.38 -7.23 -4.63
C LEU A 58 2.12 -6.40 -5.68
N GLU A 59 1.39 -5.52 -6.34
CA GLU A 59 1.93 -4.51 -7.26
C GLU A 59 1.63 -3.13 -6.68
N PHE A 60 2.67 -2.34 -6.44
CA PHE A 60 2.54 -0.97 -5.93
C PHE A 60 2.77 0.00 -7.08
N GLY A 61 1.79 0.86 -7.35
CA GLY A 61 1.85 1.89 -8.39
C GLY A 61 1.36 3.24 -7.87
N SER A 62 1.75 4.30 -8.58
CA SER A 62 1.27 5.66 -8.37
C SER A 62 1.15 6.32 -9.74
N ILE A 63 0.09 7.11 -9.92
CA ILE A 63 0.04 8.11 -10.99
C ILE A 63 0.83 9.31 -10.47
N THR A 64 1.72 9.85 -11.30
CA THR A 64 2.58 11.01 -10.97
C THR A 64 2.23 12.19 -11.84
#